data_AF-A0AAD6CR39-F1
#
_entry.id   AF-A0AAD6CR39-F1
#
_cell.length_a   1.000
_cell.length_b   1.000
_cell.length_c   1.000
_cell.angle_alpha   90.00
_cell.angle_beta   90.00
_cell.angle_gamma   90.00
#
_symmetry.space_group_name_H-M   'P 1'
#
loop_
_entity.id
_entity.type
_entity.pdbx_description
1 polymer ?
#
loop_
_entity_poly.entity_id
_entity_poly.type
_entity_poly.pdbx_seq_one_letter_code
_entity_poly.pdbx_strand_id
1 'polypeptide(L)'
;MAPPSERSEPRPEPLSTVPFPRDPDFVGRNEILDQLHEKASIAGSKVALFGLGGVGKTQLAAEYCHQIRQQSANTWVFWVHASNAARCEESLRDLADRAKIPGRLDRNANIFQVVGNWLEDEKIGKWILVLDNVDDDKLFRNPSVIGTTGNIDTQSDSDTQSDTDPQSDTDPQSDPPMQPPPLRYLLGNSNGTIIITSRHKGVVLEIVKHQNIIKVPPMNPTEALGLIQKKLSTPEEHTRMAQLAQELEFMPLAIIQATAYIVQRSSRSVSEYLLKIQRSDRQAVKVLRKEAGLLNRDWEAKNSILLTWQISFDYIRRIRPSATDLLSLMSFF
;
A
#
# COMPACT_ATOMS: atom_id res chain seq x y z
N MET A 1 -34.28 35.01 15.16
CA MET A 1 -33.96 34.50 13.81
C MET A 1 -33.59 33.03 13.95
N ALA A 2 -34.01 32.17 13.03
CA ALA A 2 -33.38 30.85 12.87
C ALA A 2 -31.99 31.04 12.23
N PRO A 3 -31.02 30.13 12.47
CA PRO A 3 -29.78 30.13 11.69
C PRO A 3 -30.09 29.91 10.20
N PRO A 4 -29.28 30.45 9.27
CA PRO A 4 -29.44 30.17 7.86
C PRO A 4 -29.23 28.67 7.62
N SER A 5 -30.21 28.01 7.01
CA SER A 5 -30.09 26.61 6.62
C SER A 5 -28.96 26.45 5.61
N GLU A 6 -28.02 25.55 5.88
CA GLU A 6 -26.99 25.18 4.92
C GLU A 6 -27.68 24.70 3.64
N ARG A 7 -27.40 25.39 2.52
CA ARG A 7 -27.87 24.95 1.20
C ARG A 7 -27.09 23.70 0.83
N SER A 8 -27.66 22.54 1.10
CA SER A 8 -27.09 21.24 0.75
C SER A 8 -26.65 21.24 -0.72
N GLU A 9 -25.35 21.13 -0.97
CA GLU A 9 -24.85 20.95 -2.32
C GLU A 9 -25.47 19.69 -2.94
N PRO A 10 -25.77 19.67 -4.26
CA PRO A 10 -26.16 18.43 -4.92
C PRO A 10 -25.06 17.39 -4.72
N ARG A 11 -25.42 16.20 -4.22
CA ARG A 11 -24.50 15.06 -4.09
C ARG A 11 -23.92 14.77 -5.49
N PRO A 12 -22.59 14.61 -5.64
CA PRO A 12 -22.01 14.28 -6.93
C PRO A 12 -22.44 12.88 -7.39
N GLU A 13 -22.35 12.63 -8.69
CA GLU A 13 -22.51 11.28 -9.23
C GLU A 13 -21.34 10.37 -8.79
N PRO A 14 -21.51 9.04 -8.76
CA PRO A 14 -20.49 8.12 -8.26
C PRO A 14 -19.14 8.26 -8.98
N LEU A 15 -18.15 8.87 -8.32
CA LEU A 15 -16.84 9.20 -8.91
C LEU A 15 -15.73 8.23 -8.48
N SER A 16 -14.73 8.04 -9.35
CA SER A 16 -13.59 7.16 -9.09
C SER A 16 -12.36 7.99 -8.71
N THR A 17 -11.71 7.67 -7.58
CA THR A 17 -10.44 8.32 -7.17
C THR A 17 -9.21 7.43 -7.40
N VAL A 18 -9.32 6.35 -8.19
CA VAL A 18 -8.16 5.52 -8.57
C VAL A 18 -7.11 6.39 -9.26
N PRO A 19 -5.89 6.55 -8.70
CA PRO A 19 -4.90 7.51 -9.20
C PRO A 19 -4.15 7.03 -10.46
N PHE A 20 -4.46 5.82 -10.93
CA PHE A 20 -3.80 5.17 -12.06
C PHE A 20 -4.77 5.01 -13.24
N PRO A 21 -4.41 5.43 -14.48
CA PRO A 21 -5.14 5.03 -15.66
C PRO A 21 -5.08 3.49 -15.82
N ARG A 22 -6.05 2.92 -16.53
CA ARG A 22 -6.03 1.49 -16.85
C ARG A 22 -4.83 1.18 -17.76
N ASP A 23 -3.99 0.21 -17.38
CA ASP A 23 -2.83 -0.20 -18.18
C ASP A 23 -3.30 -1.12 -19.34
N PRO A 24 -3.20 -0.70 -20.62
CA PRO A 24 -3.57 -1.55 -21.75
C PRO A 24 -2.67 -2.80 -21.84
N ASP A 25 -1.46 -2.72 -21.29
CA ASP A 25 -0.53 -3.84 -21.29
C ASP A 25 -0.73 -4.77 -20.09
N PHE A 26 -1.73 -4.54 -19.23
CA PHE A 26 -2.00 -5.41 -18.09
C PHE A 26 -2.09 -6.89 -18.53
N VAL A 27 -1.46 -7.78 -17.75
CA VAL A 27 -1.49 -9.22 -18.00
C VAL A 27 -2.44 -9.85 -16.99
N GLY A 28 -3.47 -10.51 -17.51
CA GLY A 28 -4.56 -11.08 -16.73
C GLY A 28 -4.09 -12.11 -15.71
N ARG A 29 -4.08 -11.72 -14.44
CA ARG A 29 -3.85 -12.62 -13.30
C ARG A 29 -5.18 -13.21 -12.83
N ASN A 30 -5.90 -13.84 -13.77
CA ASN A 30 -7.35 -14.04 -13.67
C ASN A 30 -7.76 -14.77 -12.38
N GLU A 31 -7.08 -15.87 -12.03
CA GLU A 31 -7.32 -16.61 -10.77
C GLU A 31 -7.34 -15.73 -9.50
N ILE A 32 -6.54 -14.65 -9.48
CA ILE A 32 -6.43 -13.71 -8.36
C ILE A 32 -7.55 -12.66 -8.42
N LEU A 33 -7.91 -12.21 -9.63
CA LEU A 33 -9.03 -11.28 -9.85
C LEU A 33 -10.39 -11.96 -9.60
N ASP A 34 -10.53 -13.23 -9.96
CA ASP A 34 -11.73 -14.04 -9.73
C ASP A 34 -11.93 -14.30 -8.23
N GLN A 35 -10.87 -14.69 -7.50
CA GLN A 35 -10.87 -14.79 -6.04
C GLN A 35 -11.14 -13.44 -5.35
N LEU A 36 -10.65 -12.33 -5.91
CA LEU A 36 -10.95 -11.00 -5.41
C LEU A 36 -12.44 -10.69 -5.64
N HIS A 37 -12.97 -10.94 -6.83
CA HIS A 37 -14.37 -10.69 -7.18
C HIS A 37 -15.34 -11.52 -6.33
N GLU A 38 -15.09 -12.81 -6.15
CA GLU A 38 -15.87 -13.72 -5.28
C GLU A 38 -16.01 -13.12 -3.86
N LYS A 39 -14.87 -12.74 -3.27
CA LYS A 39 -14.80 -12.31 -1.87
C LYS A 39 -15.28 -10.86 -1.67
N ALA A 40 -15.09 -10.01 -2.68
CA ALA A 40 -15.49 -8.60 -2.69
C ALA A 40 -16.98 -8.38 -3.02
N SER A 41 -17.65 -9.36 -3.63
CA SER A 41 -19.08 -9.27 -3.98
C SER A 41 -20.02 -9.46 -2.79
N ILE A 42 -19.50 -9.89 -1.63
CA ILE A 42 -20.25 -9.98 -0.38
C ILE A 42 -20.34 -8.58 0.25
N ALA A 43 -21.55 -8.12 0.60
CA ALA A 43 -21.73 -6.83 1.25
C ALA A 43 -21.03 -6.77 2.63
N GLY A 44 -20.41 -5.63 2.95
CA GLY A 44 -19.58 -5.46 4.15
C GLY A 44 -18.27 -6.26 4.13
N SER A 45 -17.87 -6.80 2.96
CA SER A 45 -16.64 -7.58 2.86
C SER A 45 -15.39 -6.71 3.03
N LYS A 46 -14.43 -7.28 3.74
CA LYS A 46 -13.06 -6.78 3.87
C LYS A 46 -12.17 -7.86 3.27
N VAL A 47 -11.39 -7.53 2.24
CA VAL A 47 -10.55 -8.46 1.46
C VAL A 47 -9.13 -7.89 1.38
N ALA A 48 -8.11 -8.73 1.54
CA ALA A 48 -6.73 -8.27 1.55
C ALA A 48 -5.86 -8.98 0.51
N LEU A 49 -5.21 -8.20 -0.35
CA LEU A 49 -4.10 -8.62 -1.19
C LEU A 49 -2.81 -8.53 -0.36
N PHE A 50 -2.26 -9.69 0.02
CA PHE A 50 -1.02 -9.81 0.77
C PHE A 50 0.08 -10.41 -0.11
N GLY A 51 1.32 -9.91 0.00
CA GLY A 51 2.45 -10.47 -0.73
C GLY A 51 3.63 -9.51 -0.81
N LEU A 52 4.69 -9.93 -1.50
CA LEU A 52 5.99 -9.25 -1.52
C LEU A 52 5.94 -7.84 -2.16
N GLY A 53 6.96 -7.01 -1.89
CA GLY A 53 7.20 -5.77 -2.64
C GLY A 53 7.35 -6.00 -4.15
N GLY A 54 6.78 -5.12 -4.98
CA GLY A 54 6.88 -5.22 -6.45
C GLY A 54 6.04 -6.31 -7.13
N VAL A 55 5.25 -7.09 -6.37
CA VAL A 55 4.48 -8.25 -6.85
C VAL A 55 3.15 -7.91 -7.56
N GLY A 56 2.80 -6.62 -7.66
CA GLY A 56 1.64 -6.15 -8.43
C GLY A 56 0.30 -5.98 -7.67
N LYS A 57 0.27 -6.10 -6.33
CA LYS A 57 -0.97 -5.96 -5.51
C LYS A 57 -1.78 -4.70 -5.84
N THR A 58 -1.12 -3.55 -5.84
CA THR A 58 -1.67 -2.23 -6.19
C THR A 58 -2.28 -2.22 -7.60
N GLN A 59 -1.60 -2.84 -8.58
CA GLN A 59 -2.10 -2.95 -9.95
C GLN A 59 -3.34 -3.85 -10.05
N LEU A 60 -3.39 -4.94 -9.27
CA LEU A 60 -4.55 -5.84 -9.21
C LEU A 60 -5.78 -5.14 -8.60
N ALA A 61 -5.59 -4.39 -7.52
CA ALA A 61 -6.67 -3.59 -6.92
C ALA A 61 -7.16 -2.50 -7.90
N ALA A 62 -6.25 -1.84 -8.62
CA ALA A 62 -6.61 -0.84 -9.62
C ALA A 62 -7.37 -1.42 -10.83
N GLU A 63 -6.90 -2.53 -11.42
CA GLU A 63 -7.59 -3.19 -12.53
C GLU A 63 -8.96 -3.75 -12.10
N TYR A 64 -9.08 -4.36 -10.91
CA TYR A 64 -10.36 -4.78 -10.37
C TYR A 64 -11.35 -3.60 -10.24
N CYS A 65 -10.88 -2.45 -9.72
CA CYS A 65 -11.69 -1.24 -9.64
C CYS A 65 -12.13 -0.74 -11.03
N HIS A 66 -11.23 -0.75 -12.02
CA HIS A 66 -11.56 -0.41 -13.40
C HIS A 66 -12.59 -1.38 -14.00
N GLN A 67 -12.51 -2.67 -13.71
CA GLN A 67 -13.47 -3.69 -14.18
C GLN A 67 -14.86 -3.51 -13.55
N ILE A 68 -14.95 -3.34 -12.23
CA ILE A 68 -16.24 -3.05 -11.56
C ILE A 68 -16.85 -1.76 -12.09
N ARG A 69 -16.04 -0.75 -12.40
CA ARG A 69 -16.53 0.50 -13.02
C ARG A 69 -17.12 0.33 -14.42
N GLN A 70 -16.55 -0.57 -15.23
CA GLN A 70 -17.09 -0.92 -16.54
C GLN A 70 -18.40 -1.73 -16.45
N GLN A 71 -18.54 -2.55 -15.40
CA GLN A 71 -19.76 -3.34 -15.14
C GLN A 71 -20.88 -2.54 -14.45
N SER A 72 -20.52 -1.58 -13.61
CA SER A 72 -21.45 -0.77 -12.80
C SER A 72 -20.88 0.63 -12.59
N ALA A 73 -21.22 1.54 -13.52
CA ALA A 73 -20.85 2.95 -13.44
C ALA A 73 -21.34 3.61 -12.13
N ASN A 74 -22.46 3.12 -11.57
CA ASN A 74 -23.09 3.62 -10.35
C ASN A 74 -22.39 3.18 -9.05
N THR A 75 -21.34 2.36 -9.11
CA THR A 75 -20.57 1.95 -7.91
C THR A 75 -19.49 2.98 -7.62
N TRP A 76 -19.50 3.61 -6.44
CA TRP A 76 -18.40 4.49 -6.01
C TRP A 76 -17.10 3.71 -5.88
N VAL A 77 -15.96 4.36 -6.15
CA VAL A 77 -14.63 3.75 -6.02
C VAL A 77 -13.68 4.77 -5.42
N PHE A 78 -13.27 4.48 -4.20
CA PHE A 78 -12.37 5.32 -3.42
C PHE A 78 -11.00 4.66 -3.28
N TRP A 79 -9.98 5.49 -3.27
CA TRP A 79 -8.58 5.09 -3.13
C TRP A 79 -7.93 5.94 -2.05
N VAL A 80 -7.33 5.28 -1.06
CA VAL A 80 -6.69 5.92 0.11
C VAL A 80 -5.29 5.36 0.27
N HIS A 81 -4.29 6.24 0.24
CA HIS A 81 -2.88 5.87 0.45
C HIS A 81 -2.56 5.70 1.93
N ALA A 82 -2.74 4.48 2.44
CA ALA A 82 -2.65 4.13 3.85
C ALA A 82 -1.24 3.71 4.30
N SER A 83 -0.18 4.34 3.77
CA SER A 83 1.21 4.00 4.09
C SER A 83 1.72 4.53 5.44
N ASN A 84 0.98 5.45 6.05
CA ASN A 84 1.12 5.97 7.42
C ASN A 84 -0.12 6.83 7.74
N ALA A 85 -0.27 7.25 9.00
CA ALA A 85 -1.40 8.08 9.46
C ALA A 85 -1.58 9.38 8.65
N ALA A 86 -0.51 10.14 8.40
CA ALA A 86 -0.59 11.46 7.77
C ALA A 86 -1.05 11.38 6.29
N ARG A 87 -0.48 10.47 5.50
CA ARG A 87 -0.93 10.25 4.10
C ARG A 87 -2.32 9.65 4.01
N CYS A 88 -2.72 8.85 5.00
CA CYS A 88 -4.07 8.33 5.09
C CYS A 88 -5.07 9.46 5.36
N GLU A 89 -4.77 10.36 6.28
CA GLU A 89 -5.59 11.55 6.58
C GLU A 89 -5.69 12.49 5.37
N GLU A 90 -4.56 12.84 4.74
CA GLU A 90 -4.48 13.67 3.53
C GLU A 90 -5.36 13.09 2.41
N SER A 91 -5.22 11.80 2.13
CA SER A 91 -5.97 11.09 1.09
C SER A 91 -7.46 10.94 1.42
N LEU A 92 -7.85 10.95 2.70
CA LEU A 92 -9.25 10.98 3.14
C LEU A 92 -9.87 12.37 3.01
N ARG A 93 -9.09 13.45 3.21
CA ARG A 93 -9.57 14.83 3.01
C ARG A 93 -9.83 15.12 1.52
N ASP A 94 -8.91 14.74 0.62
CA ASP A 94 -9.11 14.83 -0.84
C ASP A 94 -10.33 14.01 -1.32
N LEU A 95 -10.50 12.79 -0.81
CA LEU A 95 -11.68 11.96 -1.04
C LEU A 95 -12.96 12.69 -0.60
N ALA A 96 -12.98 13.22 0.63
CA ALA A 96 -14.15 13.88 1.19
C ALA A 96 -14.55 15.14 0.43
N ASP A 97 -13.58 15.92 -0.05
CA ASP A 97 -13.82 17.10 -0.90
C ASP A 97 -14.39 16.73 -2.27
N ARG A 98 -13.86 15.69 -2.93
CA ARG A 98 -14.40 15.20 -4.21
C ARG A 98 -15.82 14.65 -4.06
N ALA A 99 -16.08 13.85 -3.02
CA ALA A 99 -17.39 13.27 -2.74
C ALA A 99 -18.39 14.26 -2.09
N LYS A 100 -17.95 15.49 -1.79
CA LYS A 100 -18.73 16.55 -1.10
C LYS A 100 -19.35 16.09 0.23
N ILE A 101 -18.60 15.34 1.02
CA ILE A 101 -19.05 14.82 2.31
C ILE A 101 -19.42 15.99 3.26
N PRO A 102 -20.54 15.94 4.00
CA PRO A 102 -20.87 16.93 5.04
C PRO A 102 -19.80 16.97 6.14
N GLY A 103 -19.51 18.15 6.67
CA GLY A 103 -18.49 18.33 7.74
C GLY A 103 -17.02 18.31 7.29
N ARG A 104 -16.71 17.91 6.04
CA ARG A 104 -15.34 17.83 5.49
C ARG A 104 -14.50 19.12 5.61
N LEU A 105 -15.17 20.28 5.58
CA LEU A 105 -14.54 21.60 5.57
C LEU A 105 -14.03 22.03 6.95
N ASP A 106 -14.46 21.34 8.03
CA ASP A 106 -13.87 21.53 9.34
C ASP A 106 -12.49 20.86 9.40
N ARG A 107 -11.46 21.69 9.58
CA ARG A 107 -10.07 21.24 9.71
C ARG A 107 -9.83 20.49 11.03
N ASN A 108 -10.61 20.81 12.07
CA ASN A 108 -10.50 20.20 13.39
C ASN A 108 -11.28 18.87 13.50
N ALA A 109 -12.20 18.61 12.56
CA ALA A 109 -12.94 17.36 12.54
C ALA A 109 -12.02 16.17 12.24
N ASN A 110 -12.25 15.07 12.96
CA ASN A 110 -11.61 13.78 12.68
C ASN A 110 -12.12 13.22 11.34
N ILE A 111 -11.34 13.39 10.28
CA ILE A 111 -11.76 12.99 8.92
C ILE A 111 -12.04 11.48 8.80
N PHE A 112 -11.37 10.64 9.59
CA PHE A 112 -11.63 9.20 9.61
C PHE A 112 -13.06 8.90 10.09
N GLN A 113 -13.53 9.63 11.11
CA GLN A 113 -14.90 9.54 11.59
C GLN A 113 -15.91 10.17 10.62
N VAL A 114 -15.58 11.33 10.02
CA VAL A 114 -16.44 11.98 9.01
C VAL A 114 -16.67 11.08 7.80
N VAL A 115 -15.60 10.48 7.26
CA VAL A 115 -15.69 9.54 6.13
C VAL A 115 -16.32 8.21 6.56
N GLY A 116 -15.99 7.69 7.74
CA GLY A 116 -16.58 6.45 8.28
C GLY A 116 -18.10 6.55 8.43
N ASN A 117 -18.57 7.55 9.18
CA ASN A 117 -20.00 7.84 9.37
C ASN A 117 -20.72 8.08 8.03
N TRP A 118 -20.04 8.69 7.05
CA TRP A 118 -20.59 8.87 5.71
C TRP A 118 -20.75 7.53 5.00
N LEU A 119 -19.71 6.69 4.95
CA LEU A 119 -19.72 5.38 4.29
C LEU A 119 -20.74 4.37 4.86
N GLU A 120 -21.28 4.62 6.07
CA GLU A 120 -22.40 3.87 6.67
C GLU A 120 -23.80 4.41 6.27
N ASP A 121 -23.93 5.59 5.63
CA ASP A 121 -25.21 6.10 5.07
C ASP A 121 -25.62 5.31 3.83
N GLU A 122 -26.65 4.46 3.97
CA GLU A 122 -27.17 3.60 2.89
C GLU A 122 -27.54 4.36 1.61
N LYS A 123 -27.84 5.66 1.72
CA LYS A 123 -28.17 6.58 0.61
C LYS A 123 -26.98 6.88 -0.33
N ILE A 124 -25.79 6.34 -0.06
CA ILE A 124 -24.65 6.36 -1.00
C ILE A 124 -24.78 5.26 -2.06
N GLY A 125 -25.47 4.17 -1.72
CA GLY A 125 -25.50 2.95 -2.54
C GLY A 125 -24.19 2.17 -2.48
N LYS A 126 -23.85 1.47 -3.57
CA LYS A 126 -22.68 0.59 -3.62
C LYS A 126 -21.38 1.39 -3.69
N TRP A 127 -20.40 1.02 -2.86
CA TRP A 127 -19.07 1.61 -2.88
C TRP A 127 -17.97 0.57 -2.66
N ILE A 128 -16.78 0.85 -3.21
CA ILE A 128 -15.52 0.15 -2.93
C ILE A 128 -14.52 1.15 -2.35
N LEU A 129 -13.82 0.79 -1.28
CA LEU A 129 -12.72 1.54 -0.69
C LEU A 129 -11.42 0.73 -0.77
N VAL A 130 -10.43 1.23 -1.50
CA VAL A 130 -9.08 0.66 -1.52
C VAL A 130 -8.20 1.36 -0.49
N LEU A 131 -7.70 0.61 0.48
CA LEU A 131 -6.63 1.01 1.39
C LEU A 131 -5.30 0.47 0.84
N ASP A 132 -4.51 1.30 0.17
CA ASP A 132 -3.30 0.88 -0.54
C ASP A 132 -2.03 1.08 0.32
N ASN A 133 -1.14 0.09 0.28
CA ASN A 133 0.11 0.02 1.03
C ASN A 133 -0.07 0.16 2.56
N VAL A 134 -1.03 -0.58 3.13
CA VAL A 134 -1.28 -0.68 4.58
C VAL A 134 -0.12 -1.43 5.25
N ASP A 135 0.93 -0.69 5.60
CA ASP A 135 2.22 -1.22 6.09
C ASP A 135 2.66 -0.61 7.45
N ASP A 136 1.83 0.25 8.07
CA ASP A 136 2.13 0.94 9.34
C ASP A 136 1.16 0.52 10.46
N ASP A 137 1.67 -0.25 11.42
CA ASP A 137 0.96 -0.66 12.64
C ASP A 137 0.30 0.50 13.42
N LYS A 138 0.82 1.73 13.31
CA LYS A 138 0.27 2.90 14.03
C LYS A 138 -1.15 3.28 13.58
N LEU A 139 -1.60 2.79 12.43
CA LEU A 139 -2.99 2.94 11.97
C LEU A 139 -3.99 2.06 12.77
N PHE A 140 -3.49 1.08 13.52
CA PHE A 140 -4.27 0.04 14.22
C PHE A 140 -4.04 0.02 15.74
N ARG A 141 -2.94 0.59 16.22
CA ARG A 141 -2.66 0.76 17.65
C ARG A 141 -3.30 2.05 18.16
N ASN A 142 -3.86 2.01 19.37
CA ASN A 142 -4.21 3.23 20.09
C ASN A 142 -2.93 4.02 20.41
N PRO A 143 -2.95 5.37 20.40
CA PRO A 143 -1.75 6.18 20.63
C PRO A 143 -1.14 6.03 22.04
N SER A 144 -1.84 5.38 22.98
CA SER A 144 -1.51 5.34 24.42
C SER A 144 -0.89 4.03 24.90
N VAL A 145 0.09 3.46 24.17
CA VAL A 145 0.86 2.27 24.65
C VAL A 145 2.39 2.42 24.39
N ILE A 146 2.91 3.64 24.46
CA ILE A 146 4.35 3.94 24.41
C ILE A 146 4.66 4.82 25.62
N GLY A 147 4.74 4.21 26.82
CA GLY A 147 4.77 4.94 28.09
C GLY A 147 5.50 4.27 29.26
N THR A 148 5.47 2.93 29.39
CA THR A 148 6.20 2.21 30.48
C THR A 148 6.48 0.76 30.12
N THR A 149 7.74 0.44 29.80
CA THR A 149 8.42 -0.88 29.98
C THR A 149 9.82 -0.77 29.37
N GLY A 150 10.70 -0.01 30.02
CA GLY A 150 11.97 0.41 29.42
C GLY A 150 12.96 1.02 30.42
N ASN A 151 13.14 0.36 31.57
CA ASN A 151 14.32 0.48 32.43
C ASN A 151 14.40 -0.81 33.25
N ILE A 152 15.37 -1.67 32.92
CA ILE A 152 15.84 -2.75 33.79
C ILE A 152 17.24 -2.35 34.20
N ASP A 153 17.41 -1.86 35.43
CA ASP A 153 18.72 -1.69 36.04
C ASP A 153 18.67 -2.02 37.53
N THR A 154 19.52 -2.99 37.89
CA THR A 154 20.20 -3.32 39.17
C THR A 154 19.63 -2.88 40.53
N GLN A 155 19.66 -3.83 41.46
CA GLN A 155 19.44 -3.67 42.90
C GLN A 155 20.50 -2.78 43.59
N SER A 156 20.09 -2.08 44.67
CA SER A 156 20.91 -1.87 45.87
C SER A 156 20.02 -1.50 47.06
N ASP A 157 20.22 -2.12 48.22
CA ASP A 157 19.37 -1.97 49.41
C ASP A 157 19.64 -0.68 50.21
N SER A 158 18.63 -0.18 50.93
CA SER A 158 18.79 0.40 52.28
C SER A 158 17.44 0.71 52.94
N ASP A 159 17.31 0.37 54.22
CA ASP A 159 16.12 0.69 55.03
C ASP A 159 16.10 2.16 55.50
N THR A 160 14.93 2.80 55.50
CA THR A 160 14.54 3.68 56.61
C THR A 160 13.02 3.76 56.72
N GLN A 161 12.47 3.66 57.94
CA GLN A 161 11.07 3.96 58.23
C GLN A 161 10.89 5.45 58.52
N SER A 162 9.82 6.06 58.03
CA SER A 162 9.31 7.35 58.55
C SER A 162 7.82 7.47 58.26
N ASP A 163 7.01 7.58 59.30
CA ASP A 163 5.55 7.75 59.17
C ASP A 163 5.18 9.11 58.57
N THR A 164 4.20 9.13 57.66
CA THR A 164 3.37 10.32 57.40
C THR A 164 2.11 9.97 56.61
N ASP A 165 0.95 10.00 57.26
CA ASP A 165 -0.31 10.31 56.55
C ASP A 165 -0.23 11.74 56.01
N PRO A 166 -0.79 12.00 54.81
CA PRO A 166 -2.14 12.54 54.84
C PRO A 166 -3.09 11.92 53.81
N GLN A 167 -4.38 11.91 54.16
CA GLN A 167 -5.48 11.62 53.24
C GLN A 167 -5.41 12.53 52.01
N SER A 168 -5.56 11.96 50.82
CA SER A 168 -5.91 12.69 49.61
C SER A 168 -7.04 11.96 48.89
N ASP A 169 -8.27 12.43 49.11
CA ASP A 169 -9.46 12.01 48.37
C ASP A 169 -9.36 12.55 46.92
N THR A 170 -8.53 11.89 46.11
CA THR A 170 -8.51 12.07 44.66
C THR A 170 -9.52 11.09 44.06
N ASP A 171 -10.61 11.63 43.51
CA ASP A 171 -11.47 10.87 42.60
C ASP A 171 -10.59 10.16 41.55
N PRO A 172 -10.85 8.88 41.23
CA PRO A 172 -10.20 8.25 40.10
C PRO A 172 -10.64 8.99 38.84
N GLN A 173 -9.77 9.87 38.31
CA GLN A 173 -9.99 10.55 37.04
C GLN A 173 -10.25 9.48 35.99
N SER A 174 -11.49 9.39 35.52
CA SER A 174 -11.86 8.46 34.47
C SER A 174 -11.06 8.80 33.22
N ASP A 175 -10.18 7.89 32.79
CA ASP A 175 -9.37 8.07 31.59
C ASP A 175 -10.25 8.58 30.44
N PRO A 176 -9.84 9.66 29.73
CA PRO A 176 -10.64 10.20 28.64
C PRO A 176 -10.89 9.09 27.60
N PRO A 177 -12.14 8.88 27.16
CA PRO A 177 -12.54 7.68 26.43
C PRO A 177 -11.65 7.46 25.22
N MET A 178 -10.89 6.37 25.27
CA MET A 178 -9.78 6.09 24.36
C MET A 178 -10.27 6.10 22.91
N GLN A 179 -9.91 7.15 22.16
CA GLN A 179 -10.34 7.30 20.78
C GLN A 179 -9.85 6.11 19.96
N PRO A 180 -10.73 5.41 19.21
CA PRO A 180 -10.33 4.22 18.49
C PRO A 180 -9.31 4.55 17.39
N PRO A 181 -8.45 3.56 17.00
CA PRO A 181 -7.40 3.77 16.01
C PRO A 181 -7.97 4.26 14.67
N PRO A 182 -7.24 5.10 13.90
CA PRO A 182 -7.80 5.83 12.76
C PRO A 182 -8.55 4.96 11.74
N LEU A 183 -8.05 3.77 11.41
CA LEU A 183 -8.73 2.91 10.44
C LEU A 183 -9.96 2.17 11.00
N ARG A 184 -10.18 2.11 12.33
CA ARG A 184 -11.41 1.49 12.89
C ARG A 184 -12.69 2.22 12.47
N TYR A 185 -12.65 3.54 12.32
CA TYR A 185 -13.80 4.32 11.81
C TYR A 185 -14.20 3.93 10.39
N LEU A 186 -13.25 3.56 9.53
CA LEU A 186 -13.52 3.11 8.15
C LEU A 186 -13.89 1.61 8.09
N LEU A 187 -13.48 0.84 9.10
CA LEU A 187 -13.69 -0.61 9.20
C LEU A 187 -14.97 -0.97 9.97
N GLY A 188 -15.98 -0.08 9.96
CA GLY A 188 -17.30 -0.28 10.56
C GLY A 188 -18.19 -1.34 9.90
N ASN A 189 -19.48 -1.29 10.17
CA ASN A 189 -20.49 -2.23 9.64
C ASN A 189 -21.24 -1.58 8.49
N SER A 190 -20.64 -1.59 7.30
CA SER A 190 -21.13 -0.85 6.14
C SER A 190 -21.56 -1.75 4.99
N ASN A 191 -22.41 -1.21 4.10
CA ASN A 191 -22.97 -1.94 2.95
C ASN A 191 -22.04 -2.00 1.71
N GLY A 192 -20.83 -1.46 1.81
CA GLY A 192 -19.81 -1.47 0.75
C GLY A 192 -18.75 -2.56 0.93
N THR A 193 -17.65 -2.43 0.18
CA THR A 193 -16.53 -3.38 0.18
C THR A 193 -15.19 -2.69 0.38
N ILE A 194 -14.33 -3.24 1.22
CA ILE A 194 -12.99 -2.71 1.52
C ILE A 194 -11.92 -3.66 0.99
N ILE A 195 -11.02 -3.15 0.14
CA ILE A 195 -9.88 -3.87 -0.43
C ILE A 195 -8.60 -3.30 0.18
N ILE A 196 -7.75 -4.15 0.73
CA ILE A 196 -6.49 -3.76 1.38
C ILE A 196 -5.32 -4.29 0.56
N THR A 197 -4.28 -3.49 0.34
CA THR A 197 -2.98 -3.98 -0.17
C THR A 197 -1.91 -3.82 0.91
N SER A 198 -1.11 -4.87 1.15
CA SER A 198 -0.09 -4.85 2.21
C SER A 198 1.08 -5.81 1.94
N ARG A 199 2.25 -5.54 2.52
CA ARG A 199 3.37 -6.49 2.64
C ARG A 199 3.41 -7.21 3.98
N HIS A 200 2.64 -6.80 4.97
CA HIS A 200 2.77 -7.27 6.35
C HIS A 200 1.60 -8.17 6.75
N LYS A 201 1.86 -9.49 6.86
CA LYS A 201 0.82 -10.48 7.15
C LYS A 201 0.13 -10.26 8.50
N GLY A 202 0.87 -9.76 9.50
CA GLY A 202 0.34 -9.44 10.83
C GLY A 202 -0.76 -8.39 10.75
N VAL A 203 -0.42 -7.21 10.21
CA VAL A 203 -1.36 -6.09 9.95
C VAL A 203 -2.62 -6.57 9.21
N VAL A 204 -2.47 -7.40 8.17
CA VAL A 204 -3.63 -7.95 7.44
C VAL A 204 -4.53 -8.84 8.31
N LEU A 205 -3.95 -9.66 9.18
CA LEU A 205 -4.70 -10.58 10.07
C LEU A 205 -5.48 -9.84 11.18
N GLU A 206 -5.08 -8.62 11.56
CA GLU A 206 -5.82 -7.78 12.52
C GLU A 206 -7.10 -7.16 11.93
N ILE A 207 -7.19 -7.11 10.59
CA ILE A 207 -8.25 -6.41 9.84
C ILE A 207 -9.20 -7.39 9.14
N VAL A 208 -8.65 -8.48 8.59
CA VAL A 208 -9.35 -9.33 7.62
C VAL A 208 -9.38 -10.79 8.08
N LYS A 209 -10.58 -11.39 8.09
CA LYS A 209 -10.78 -12.83 8.36
C LYS A 209 -9.91 -13.67 7.42
N HIS A 210 -9.29 -14.73 7.93
CA HIS A 210 -8.29 -15.52 7.19
C HIS A 210 -8.74 -15.96 5.78
N GLN A 211 -10.01 -16.37 5.64
CA GLN A 211 -10.65 -16.77 4.38
C GLN A 211 -10.74 -15.67 3.29
N ASN A 212 -10.56 -14.41 3.68
CA ASN A 212 -10.60 -13.22 2.82
C ASN A 212 -9.18 -12.66 2.52
N ILE A 213 -8.12 -13.37 2.90
CA ILE A 213 -6.74 -12.99 2.59
C ILE A 213 -6.30 -13.74 1.33
N ILE A 214 -5.96 -12.99 0.29
CA ILE A 214 -5.45 -13.52 -0.99
C ILE A 214 -3.94 -13.29 -1.01
N LYS A 215 -3.16 -14.38 -1.02
CA LYS A 215 -1.71 -14.30 -1.23
C LYS A 215 -1.44 -14.05 -2.71
N VAL A 216 -0.78 -12.94 -3.05
CA VAL A 216 -0.31 -12.62 -4.40
C VAL A 216 1.13 -13.12 -4.57
N PRO A 217 1.37 -14.23 -5.31
CA PRO A 217 2.71 -14.70 -5.63
C PRO A 217 3.35 -13.85 -6.75
N PRO A 218 4.65 -14.03 -7.05
CA PRO A 218 5.25 -13.61 -8.32
C PRO A 218 4.44 -14.09 -9.53
N MET A 219 4.76 -13.61 -10.72
CA MET A 219 4.09 -14.10 -11.94
C MET A 219 4.42 -15.57 -12.19
N ASN A 220 3.47 -16.33 -12.73
CA ASN A 220 3.78 -17.61 -13.34
C ASN A 220 4.54 -17.39 -14.68
N PRO A 221 5.17 -18.42 -15.26
CA PRO A 221 5.98 -18.24 -16.47
C PRO A 221 5.19 -17.63 -17.64
N THR A 222 3.92 -17.99 -17.82
CA THR A 222 3.05 -17.48 -18.89
C THR A 222 2.69 -16.01 -18.67
N GLU A 223 2.36 -15.61 -17.44
CA GLU A 223 2.11 -14.21 -17.07
C GLU A 223 3.37 -13.35 -17.30
N ALA A 224 4.53 -13.84 -16.86
CA ALA A 224 5.80 -13.12 -16.99
C ALA A 224 6.25 -12.97 -18.45
N LEU A 225 6.13 -14.03 -19.25
CA LEU A 225 6.40 -14.00 -20.69
C LEU A 225 5.47 -13.03 -21.42
N GLY A 226 4.17 -13.06 -21.10
CA GLY A 226 3.19 -12.09 -21.66
C GLY A 226 3.54 -10.65 -21.31
N LEU A 227 4.03 -10.39 -20.09
CA LEU A 227 4.44 -9.04 -19.67
C LEU A 227 5.71 -8.58 -20.41
N ILE A 228 6.70 -9.45 -20.55
CA ILE A 228 7.91 -9.17 -21.34
C ILE A 228 7.52 -8.88 -22.80
N GLN A 229 6.71 -9.75 -23.42
CA GLN A 229 6.31 -9.62 -24.82
C GLN A 229 5.53 -8.34 -25.10
N LYS A 230 4.62 -7.92 -24.20
CA LYS A 230 3.89 -6.65 -24.34
C LYS A 230 4.78 -5.42 -24.19
N LYS A 231 5.77 -5.45 -23.28
CA LYS A 231 6.61 -4.28 -22.95
C LYS A 231 7.89 -4.19 -23.79
N LEU A 232 8.24 -5.20 -24.60
CA LEU A 232 9.30 -5.11 -25.61
C LEU A 232 8.74 -4.66 -26.97
N SER A 233 9.30 -3.60 -27.54
CA SER A 233 8.87 -3.05 -28.84
C SER A 233 9.36 -3.85 -30.07
N THR A 234 10.18 -4.88 -29.86
CA THR A 234 10.78 -5.72 -30.91
C THR A 234 10.59 -7.20 -30.59
N PRO A 235 10.27 -8.06 -31.58
CA PRO A 235 10.24 -9.50 -31.37
C PRO A 235 11.58 -10.04 -30.84
N GLU A 236 11.51 -10.88 -29.82
CA GLU A 236 12.66 -11.56 -29.21
C GLU A 236 12.38 -13.05 -29.06
N GLU A 237 13.42 -13.86 -28.98
CA GLU A 237 13.28 -15.31 -28.89
C GLU A 237 12.63 -15.72 -27.56
N HIS A 238 11.63 -16.61 -27.63
CA HIS A 238 10.93 -17.14 -26.45
C HIS A 238 11.89 -17.67 -25.37
N THR A 239 12.95 -18.38 -25.78
CA THR A 239 13.99 -18.88 -24.87
C THR A 239 14.72 -17.77 -24.11
N ARG A 240 14.99 -16.63 -24.76
CA ARG A 240 15.62 -15.45 -24.10
C ARG A 240 14.66 -14.73 -23.18
N MET A 241 13.39 -14.58 -23.59
CA MET A 241 12.35 -14.01 -22.73
C MET A 241 12.11 -14.88 -21.48
N ALA A 242 12.14 -16.22 -21.62
CA ALA A 242 12.03 -17.14 -20.50
C ALA A 242 13.23 -17.06 -19.54
N GLN A 243 14.46 -17.02 -20.08
CA GLN A 243 15.66 -16.81 -19.28
C GLN A 243 15.64 -15.46 -18.54
N LEU A 244 15.15 -14.39 -19.19
CA LEU A 244 14.98 -13.08 -18.56
C LEU A 244 13.93 -13.14 -17.44
N ALA A 245 12.78 -13.78 -17.66
CA ALA A 245 11.76 -13.96 -16.62
C ALA A 245 12.32 -14.69 -15.38
N GLN A 246 13.14 -15.72 -15.61
CA GLN A 246 13.77 -16.52 -14.55
C GLN A 246 14.83 -15.73 -13.75
N GLU A 247 15.77 -15.04 -14.41
CA GLU A 247 16.77 -14.20 -13.74
C GLU A 247 16.14 -12.98 -13.01
N LEU A 248 14.92 -12.59 -13.41
CA LEU A 248 14.12 -11.55 -12.76
C LEU A 248 13.13 -12.11 -11.71
N GLU A 249 13.30 -13.36 -11.29
CA GLU A 249 12.52 -14.03 -10.22
C GLU A 249 10.99 -13.99 -10.48
N PHE A 250 10.59 -13.87 -11.75
CA PHE A 250 9.22 -13.61 -12.22
C PHE A 250 8.52 -12.41 -11.52
N MET A 251 9.30 -11.43 -11.04
CA MET A 251 8.78 -10.26 -10.35
C MET A 251 8.31 -9.18 -11.33
N PRO A 252 7.01 -8.78 -11.34
CA PRO A 252 6.47 -7.80 -12.29
C PRO A 252 7.26 -6.49 -12.35
N LEU A 253 7.60 -5.92 -11.18
CA LEU A 253 8.35 -4.67 -11.12
C LEU A 253 9.77 -4.80 -11.71
N ALA A 254 10.45 -5.93 -11.51
CA ALA A 254 11.77 -6.18 -12.10
C ALA A 254 11.66 -6.34 -13.63
N ILE A 255 10.63 -7.04 -14.11
CA ILE A 255 10.32 -7.18 -15.54
C ILE A 255 10.06 -5.81 -16.19
N ILE A 256 9.24 -4.94 -15.57
CA ILE A 256 9.01 -3.57 -16.06
C ILE A 256 10.31 -2.76 -16.11
N GLN A 257 11.14 -2.80 -15.06
CA GLN A 257 12.41 -2.07 -15.03
C GLN A 257 13.39 -2.57 -16.10
N ALA A 258 13.50 -3.89 -16.28
CA ALA A 258 14.37 -4.49 -17.30
C ALA A 258 13.91 -4.19 -18.73
N THR A 259 12.61 -4.35 -19.02
CA THR A 259 12.05 -4.07 -20.37
C THR A 259 12.12 -2.59 -20.71
N ALA A 260 11.82 -1.69 -19.76
CA ALA A 260 12.01 -0.25 -19.95
C ALA A 260 13.49 0.12 -20.20
N TYR A 261 14.43 -0.50 -19.46
CA TYR A 261 15.86 -0.32 -19.71
C TYR A 261 16.25 -0.82 -21.11
N ILE A 262 15.67 -1.91 -21.62
CA ILE A 262 15.97 -2.42 -22.96
C ILE A 262 15.42 -1.47 -24.03
N VAL A 263 14.12 -1.15 -23.98
CA VAL A 263 13.41 -0.37 -25.01
C VAL A 263 13.91 1.08 -25.15
N GLN A 264 14.19 1.77 -24.03
CA GLN A 264 14.68 3.15 -24.07
C GLN A 264 16.10 3.32 -24.67
N ARG A 265 16.75 2.21 -25.05
CA ARG A 265 18.20 2.12 -25.24
C ARG A 265 18.50 1.28 -26.46
N SER A 266 17.95 1.74 -27.59
CA SER A 266 17.69 1.09 -28.89
C SER A 266 18.83 0.31 -29.56
N SER A 267 20.02 0.24 -28.95
CA SER A 267 21.15 -0.58 -29.37
C SER A 267 21.27 -1.89 -28.57
N ARG A 268 20.26 -2.29 -27.77
CA ARG A 268 20.36 -3.40 -26.81
C ARG A 268 19.27 -4.46 -26.99
N SER A 269 19.67 -5.71 -27.07
CA SER A 269 18.81 -6.89 -27.02
C SER A 269 18.65 -7.42 -25.59
N VAL A 270 17.74 -8.39 -25.41
CA VAL A 270 17.60 -9.15 -24.15
C VAL A 270 18.93 -9.85 -23.81
N SER A 271 19.67 -10.34 -24.81
CA SER A 271 21.00 -10.96 -24.61
C SER A 271 22.02 -10.02 -23.94
N GLU A 272 22.08 -8.74 -24.34
CA GLU A 272 22.97 -7.78 -23.67
C GLU A 272 22.55 -7.53 -22.22
N TYR A 273 21.25 -7.54 -21.95
CA TYR A 273 20.73 -7.31 -20.60
C TYR A 273 20.99 -8.51 -19.68
N LEU A 274 20.85 -9.74 -20.18
CA LEU A 274 21.24 -10.97 -19.47
C LEU A 274 22.74 -10.97 -19.13
N LEU A 275 23.61 -10.59 -20.08
CA LEU A 275 25.05 -10.42 -19.81
C LEU A 275 25.32 -9.34 -18.76
N LYS A 276 24.49 -8.30 -18.66
CA LYS A 276 24.58 -7.29 -17.60
C LYS A 276 24.14 -7.83 -16.24
N ILE A 277 23.04 -8.60 -16.16
CA ILE A 277 22.61 -9.28 -14.93
C ILE A 277 23.73 -10.19 -14.40
N GLN A 278 24.37 -10.97 -15.27
CA GLN A 278 25.44 -11.91 -14.91
C GLN A 278 26.74 -11.22 -14.48
N ARG A 279 27.09 -10.08 -15.10
CA ARG A 279 28.30 -9.30 -14.78
C ARG A 279 28.11 -8.26 -13.67
N SER A 280 26.90 -8.04 -13.19
CA SER A 280 26.61 -7.05 -12.15
C SER A 280 27.09 -7.53 -10.78
N ASP A 281 27.54 -6.60 -9.94
CA ASP A 281 28.14 -6.96 -8.67
C ASP A 281 27.09 -7.45 -7.65
N ARG A 282 26.92 -8.77 -7.61
CA ARG A 282 26.11 -9.48 -6.61
C ARG A 282 26.66 -9.29 -5.18
N GLN A 283 27.86 -8.74 -4.97
CA GLN A 283 28.38 -8.36 -3.65
C GLN A 283 27.87 -6.99 -3.19
N ALA A 284 27.84 -5.96 -4.05
CA ALA A 284 27.16 -4.69 -3.77
C ALA A 284 25.68 -4.90 -3.37
N VAL A 285 24.96 -5.77 -4.09
CA VAL A 285 23.59 -6.17 -3.73
C VAL A 285 23.54 -6.81 -2.32
N LYS A 286 24.54 -7.62 -1.93
CA LYS A 286 24.63 -8.19 -0.56
C LYS A 286 24.93 -7.15 0.51
N VAL A 287 25.65 -6.07 0.22
CA VAL A 287 25.86 -4.97 1.17
C VAL A 287 24.53 -4.27 1.46
N LEU A 288 23.77 -3.92 0.40
CA LEU A 288 22.42 -3.37 0.52
C LEU A 288 21.46 -4.30 1.29
N ARG A 289 21.56 -5.63 1.10
CA ARG A 289 20.81 -6.62 1.91
C ARG A 289 21.15 -6.52 3.41
N LYS A 290 22.41 -6.24 3.77
CA LYS A 290 22.88 -6.24 5.16
C LYS A 290 22.43 -5.00 5.92
N GLU A 291 22.52 -3.82 5.29
CA GLU A 291 22.01 -2.56 5.85
C GLU A 291 20.48 -2.58 5.95
N ALA A 292 19.79 -3.06 4.91
CA ALA A 292 18.34 -3.27 4.92
C ALA A 292 17.86 -4.45 5.80
N GLY A 293 18.72 -5.02 6.64
CA GLY A 293 18.42 -6.06 7.63
C GLY A 293 17.84 -5.53 8.95
N LEU A 294 18.00 -4.22 9.24
CA LEU A 294 17.42 -3.57 10.42
C LEU A 294 15.93 -3.19 10.25
N LEU A 295 15.35 -3.48 9.08
CA LEU A 295 13.93 -3.25 8.79
C LEU A 295 13.27 -4.59 8.47
N ASN A 296 12.12 -4.87 9.10
CA ASN A 296 11.34 -6.12 8.98
C ASN A 296 10.66 -6.33 7.60
N ARG A 297 11.37 -6.00 6.51
CA ARG A 297 10.88 -5.97 5.13
C ARG A 297 11.40 -7.16 4.33
N ASP A 298 10.49 -7.96 3.79
CA ASP A 298 10.63 -8.92 2.69
C ASP A 298 12.07 -9.23 2.26
N TRP A 299 12.66 -10.33 2.75
CA TRP A 299 14.03 -10.71 2.39
C TRP A 299 14.13 -11.43 1.03
N GLU A 300 13.04 -12.06 0.57
CA GLU A 300 13.00 -12.93 -0.61
C GLU A 300 12.98 -12.13 -1.94
N ALA A 301 12.07 -11.18 -2.11
CA ALA A 301 11.89 -10.41 -3.37
C ALA A 301 12.95 -9.33 -3.65
N LYS A 302 13.98 -9.19 -2.81
CA LYS A 302 14.93 -8.07 -2.89
C LYS A 302 15.87 -8.14 -4.09
N ASN A 303 16.14 -9.32 -4.67
CA ASN A 303 17.32 -9.49 -5.53
C ASN A 303 17.10 -8.92 -6.94
N SER A 304 16.14 -9.45 -7.68
CA SER A 304 15.78 -9.01 -9.03
C SER A 304 15.48 -7.50 -9.10
N ILE A 305 14.70 -7.00 -8.13
CA ILE A 305 14.29 -5.58 -8.09
C ILE A 305 15.48 -4.66 -7.75
N LEU A 306 16.31 -4.97 -6.75
CA LEU A 306 17.50 -4.15 -6.47
C LEU A 306 18.53 -4.22 -7.60
N LEU A 307 18.67 -5.37 -8.25
CA LEU A 307 19.60 -5.58 -9.36
C LEU A 307 19.19 -4.79 -10.61
N THR A 308 17.91 -4.81 -10.98
CA THR A 308 17.38 -4.03 -12.11
C THR A 308 17.42 -2.52 -11.84
N TRP A 309 17.18 -2.10 -10.60
CA TRP A 309 17.40 -0.71 -10.18
C TRP A 309 18.89 -0.33 -10.25
N GLN A 310 19.81 -1.15 -9.72
CA GLN A 310 21.25 -0.87 -9.76
C GLN A 310 21.78 -0.76 -11.19
N ILE A 311 21.42 -1.71 -12.07
CA ILE A 311 21.81 -1.68 -13.49
C ILE A 311 21.34 -0.39 -14.17
N SER A 312 20.17 0.13 -13.77
CA SER A 312 19.62 1.40 -14.24
C SER A 312 20.33 2.61 -13.64
N PHE A 313 20.59 2.61 -12.34
CA PHE A 313 21.25 3.69 -11.59
C PHE A 313 22.71 3.88 -12.03
N ASP A 314 23.50 2.79 -12.14
CA ASP A 314 24.87 2.81 -12.67
C ASP A 314 24.93 3.31 -14.13
N TYR A 315 23.83 3.15 -14.88
CA TYR A 315 23.69 3.68 -16.23
C TYR A 315 23.28 5.16 -16.27
N ILE A 316 22.46 5.64 -15.33
CA ILE A 316 22.14 7.07 -15.20
C ILE A 316 23.43 7.80 -14.79
N ARG A 317 24.14 7.29 -13.77
CA ARG A 317 25.39 7.86 -13.24
C ARG A 317 26.47 8.07 -14.29
N ARG A 318 26.53 7.22 -15.33
CA ARG A 318 27.50 7.32 -16.44
C ARG A 318 27.12 8.32 -17.54
N ILE A 319 25.83 8.65 -17.71
CA ILE A 319 25.35 9.54 -18.79
C ILE A 319 24.92 10.91 -18.28
N ARG A 320 24.36 10.98 -17.07
CA ARG A 320 23.89 12.22 -16.44
C ARG A 320 24.12 12.19 -14.92
N PRO A 321 25.36 12.44 -14.44
CA PRO A 321 25.68 12.45 -13.02
C PRO A 321 24.73 13.31 -12.17
N SER A 322 24.35 14.50 -12.65
CA SER A 322 23.42 15.39 -11.94
C SER A 322 22.00 14.82 -11.73
N ALA A 323 21.58 13.83 -12.53
CA ALA A 323 20.34 13.10 -12.27
C ALA A 323 20.53 12.01 -11.20
N THR A 324 21.73 11.42 -11.10
CA THR A 324 22.10 10.56 -9.98
C THR A 324 22.21 11.37 -8.68
N ASP A 325 22.79 12.57 -8.70
CA ASP A 325 22.89 13.44 -7.51
C ASP A 325 21.49 13.80 -6.98
N LEU A 326 20.54 14.10 -7.88
CA LEU A 326 19.13 14.32 -7.51
C LEU A 326 18.46 13.04 -6.97
N LEU A 327 18.67 11.88 -7.59
CA LEU A 327 18.12 10.60 -7.10
C LEU A 327 18.70 10.24 -5.71
N SER A 328 19.97 10.56 -5.45
CA SER A 328 20.59 10.42 -4.13
C SER A 328 19.99 11.39 -3.12
N LEU A 329 19.77 12.66 -3.48
CA LEU A 329 19.08 13.64 -2.62
C LEU A 329 17.65 13.19 -2.29
N MET A 330 16.92 12.65 -3.26
CA MET A 330 15.56 12.10 -3.05
C MET A 330 15.53 10.87 -2.13
N SER A 331 16.65 10.22 -1.83
CA SER A 331 16.69 9.07 -0.91
C SER A 331 16.70 9.43 0.58
N PHE A 332 16.77 10.74 0.90
CA PHE A 332 16.70 11.27 2.27
C PHE A 332 15.28 11.70 2.70
N PHE A 333 14.25 11.49 1.87
CA PHE A 333 12.87 11.96 2.06
C PHE A 333 11.82 10.86 1.83
#